data_AF-A0A6P8X331-F1
#
_entry.id   AF-A0A6P8X331-F1
#
_cell.length_a   1.000
_cell.length_b   1.000
_cell.length_c   1.000
_cell.angle_alpha   90.00
_cell.angle_beta   90.00
_cell.angle_gamma   90.00
#
_symmetry.space_group_name_H-M   'P 1'
#
loop_
_entity.id
_entity.type
_entity.pdbx_description
1 polymer ?
#
loop_
_entity_poly.entity_id
_entity_poly.type
_entity_poly.pdbx_seq_one_letter_code
_entity_poly.pdbx_strand_id
1 'polypeptide(L)' 'MLPPSRQQVLRLYKHLIKYGNHLTLTDKNYFLGRVRHEFRENRELTNPLQIEFNFKRGETLLKKGRIL' A
#
# COMPACT_ATOMS: atom_id res chain seq x y z
N MET A 1 16.21 -7.84 9.18
CA MET A 1 14.94 -8.14 8.52
C MET A 1 15.14 -7.96 7.02
N LEU A 2 14.55 -8.83 6.20
CA LEU A 2 14.74 -8.78 4.74
C LEU A 2 13.74 -7.78 4.14
N PRO A 3 14.16 -6.90 3.21
CA PRO A 3 13.25 -5.99 2.53
C PRO A 3 12.22 -6.80 1.73
N PRO A 4 10.97 -6.32 1.62
CA PRO A 4 9.92 -7.01 0.89
C PRO A 4 10.32 -7.16 -0.59
N SER A 5 10.02 -8.31 -1.17
CA SER A 5 10.28 -8.56 -2.58
C SER A 5 9.39 -7.68 -3.46
N ARG A 6 9.82 -7.41 -4.70
CA ARG A 6 9.02 -6.68 -5.69
C ARG A 6 7.61 -7.28 -5.86
N GLN A 7 7.50 -8.61 -5.80
CA GLN A 7 6.21 -9.29 -5.90
C GLN A 7 5.31 -8.99 -4.69
N GLN A 8 5.86 -8.96 -3.48
CA GLN A 8 5.12 -8.61 -2.27
C GLN A 8 4.61 -7.17 -2.34
N VAL A 9 5.45 -6.22 -2.78
CA VAL A 9 5.06 -4.80 -2.95
C VAL A 9 3.93 -4.66 -3.98
N LEU A 10 4.02 -5.34 -5.12
CA LEU A 10 2.96 -5.31 -6.14
C LEU A 10 1.66 -5.97 -5.66
N ARG A 11 1.75 -7.03 -4.85
CA ARG A 11 0.57 -7.67 -4.23
C ARG A 11 -0.10 -6.72 -3.23
N LEU A 12 0.68 -6.03 -2.39
CA LEU A 12 0.19 -5.02 -1.47
C LEU A 12 -0.56 -3.91 -2.22
N TYR A 13 0.02 -3.39 -3.31
CA TYR A 13 -0.64 -2.41 -4.17
C TYR A 13 -2.00 -2.90 -4.67
N LYS A 14 -2.07 -4.11 -5.24
CA LYS A 14 -3.34 -4.70 -5.70
C LYS A 14 -4.38 -4.83 -4.58
N HIS A 15 -3.96 -5.27 -3.39
CA HIS A 15 -4.86 -5.39 -2.24
C HIS A 15 -5.38 -4.02 -1.77
N LEU A 16 -4.54 -2.98 -1.76
CA LEU A 16 -4.96 -1.61 -1.43
C LEU A 16 -5.96 -1.05 -2.44
N ILE A 17 -5.75 -1.28 -3.74
CA ILE A 17 -6.72 -0.87 -4.77
C ILE A 17 -8.05 -1.62 -4.58
N LYS A 18 -8.00 -2.93 -4.33
CA LYS A 18 -9.20 -3.72 -4.04
C LYS A 18 -9.92 -3.22 -2.79
N TYR A 19 -9.20 -2.89 -1.72
CA TYR A 19 -9.78 -2.28 -0.53
C TYR A 19 -10.47 -0.96 -0.84
N GLY A 20 -9.78 -0.06 -1.53
CA GLY A 20 -10.30 1.25 -1.91
C GLY A 20 -11.62 1.18 -2.68
N ASN A 21 -11.76 0.17 -3.55
CA ASN A 21 -13.00 -0.04 -4.31
C ASN A 21 -14.20 -0.45 -3.43
N HIS A 22 -13.96 -1.12 -2.30
CA HIS A 22 -14.99 -1.53 -1.33
C HIS A 22 -15.31 -0.47 -0.28
N LEU A 23 -14.61 0.68 -0.24
CA LEU A 23 -14.92 1.76 0.69
C LEU A 23 -16.29 2.36 0.39
N THR A 24 -17.19 2.39 1.37
CA THR A 24 -18.54 2.95 1.21
C THR A 24 -18.67 4.36 1.78
N LEU A 25 -17.93 4.64 2.86
CA LEU A 25 -18.03 5.88 3.65
C LEU A 25 -16.94 6.91 3.32
N THR A 26 -16.03 6.58 2.41
CA THR A 26 -14.86 7.40 2.08
C THR A 26 -14.83 7.68 0.58
N ASP A 27 -14.32 8.85 0.18
CA ASP A 27 -14.09 9.13 -1.24
C ASP A 27 -13.06 8.14 -1.82
N LYS A 28 -13.57 7.24 -2.67
CA LYS A 28 -12.78 6.21 -3.36
C LYS A 28 -11.71 6.82 -4.25
N ASN A 29 -12.04 7.89 -4.97
CA ASN A 29 -11.12 8.52 -5.91
C ASN A 29 -9.96 9.18 -5.16
N TYR A 30 -10.25 9.84 -4.05
CA TYR A 30 -9.23 10.40 -3.18
C TYR A 30 -8.31 9.31 -2.61
N PHE A 31 -8.88 8.23 -2.06
CA PHE A 31 -8.10 7.12 -1.50
C PHE A 31 -7.21 6.48 -2.57
N LEU A 32 -7.77 6.11 -3.73
CA LEU A 32 -7.03 5.49 -4.83
C LEU A 32 -5.97 6.44 -5.41
N GLY A 33 -6.28 7.73 -5.51
CA GLY A 33 -5.34 8.77 -5.93
C GLY A 33 -4.15 8.86 -4.99
N ARG A 34 -4.40 8.88 -3.68
CA ARG A 34 -3.35 8.92 -2.66
C ARG A 34 -2.48 7.67 -2.65
N VAL A 35 -3.07 6.47 -2.78
CA VAL A 35 -2.30 5.22 -2.91
C VAL A 35 -1.41 5.25 -4.17
N ARG A 36 -1.95 5.64 -5.32
CA ARG A 36 -1.16 5.74 -6.57
C ARG A 36 -0.03 6.75 -6.46
N HIS A 37 -0.28 7.89 -5.82
CA HIS A 37 0.72 8.92 -5.61
C HIS A 37 1.86 8.42 -4.70
N GLU A 38 1.55 7.84 -3.53
CA GLU A 38 2.58 7.31 -2.63
C GLU A 38 3.46 6.24 -3.30
N PHE A 39 2.88 5.33 -4.10
CA PHE A 39 3.66 4.31 -4.82
C PHE A 39 4.51 4.89 -5.97
N ARG A 40 4.09 6.01 -6.57
CA ARG A 40 4.87 6.70 -7.61
C ARG A 40 6.04 7.48 -7.01
N GLU A 41 5.79 8.24 -5.94
CA GLU A 41 6.82 9.01 -5.23
C GLU A 41 7.91 8.08 -4.67
N ASN A 42 7.52 6.93 -4.12
CA ASN A 42 8.45 5.96 -3.55
C ASN A 42 9.01 4.95 -4.58
N ARG A 43 8.83 5.17 -5.89
CA ARG A 43 9.27 4.20 -6.91
C ARG A 43 10.79 4.05 -6.98
N GLU A 44 11.50 5.15 -6.80
CA GLU A 44 12.97 5.21 -6.81
C GLU A 44 13.56 5.04 -5.39
N LEU A 45 12.72 4.69 -4.40
CA LEU A 45 13.17 4.51 -3.03
C LEU A 45 14.06 3.28 -2.93
N THR A 46 15.34 3.50 -2.58
CA THR A 46 16.35 2.45 -2.45
C THR A 46 16.67 2.09 -1.00
N ASN A 47 16.25 2.92 -0.04
CA ASN A 47 16.53 2.68 1.37
C ASN A 47 15.67 1.51 1.92
N PRO A 48 16.29 0.38 2.31
CA PRO A 48 15.56 -0.81 2.72
C PRO A 48 14.70 -0.61 3.97
N LEU A 49 15.14 0.25 4.91
CA LEU A 49 14.37 0.56 6.13
C LEU A 49 13.09 1.33 5.81
N GLN A 50 13.17 2.28 4.87
CA GLN A 50 12.00 3.05 4.45
C GLN A 50 11.04 2.19 3.63
N ILE A 51 11.56 1.31 2.76
CA ILE A 51 10.75 0.34 2.02
C ILE A 51 9.98 -0.55 2.99
N GLU A 52 10.65 -1.11 4.00
CA GLU A 52 10.04 -1.97 5.00
C GLU A 52 8.97 -1.22 5.82
N PHE A 53 9.27 0.01 6.25
CA PHE A 53 8.32 0.84 6.99
C PHE A 53 7.05 1.11 6.18
N ASN A 54 7.20 1.55 4.92
CA ASN A 54 6.07 1.84 4.04
C ASN A 54 5.26 0.58 3.73
N PHE A 55 5.94 -0.56 3.54
CA PHE A 55 5.29 -1.85 3.33
C PHE A 55 4.45 -2.27 4.54
N LYS A 56 5.03 -2.26 5.75
CA LYS A 56 4.32 -2.58 7.00
C LYS A 56 3.16 -1.64 7.26
N ARG A 57 3.30 -0.35 6.94
CA ARG A 57 2.23 0.64 7.03
C ARG A 57 1.04 0.26 6.15
N GLY A 58 1.28 -0.11 4.90
CA GLY A 58 0.23 -0.57 3.98
C GLY A 58 -0.44 -1.87 4.45
N GLU A 59 0.34 -2.85 4.92
CA GLU A 59 -0.22 -4.10 5.47
C GLU A 59 -1.09 -3.85 6.70
N THR A 60 -0.67 -2.95 7.59
CA THR A 60 -1.41 -2.59 8.80
C THR A 60 -2.77 -1.98 8.46
N LEU A 61 -2.82 -1.16 7.40
CA LEU A 61 -4.06 -0.57 6.91
C LEU A 61 -5.03 -1.66 6.42
N LEU A 62 -4.55 -2.66 5.69
CA LEU A 62 -5.36 -3.80 5.23
C LEU A 62 -5.81 -4.71 6.38
N LYS A 63 -4.95 -4.96 7.37
CA LYS A 63 -5.30 -5.74 8.58
C LYS A 63 -6.40 -5.03 9.38
N LYS A 64 -6.28 -3.71 9.58
CA LYS A 64 -7.33 -2.89 10.23
C LYS A 64 -8.63 -2.87 9.42
N GLY A 65 -8.52 -2.88 8.10
CA GLY A 65 -9.67 -3.03 7.20
C GLY A 65 -10.26 -4.44 7.13
N ARG A 66 -9.72 -5.42 7.86
CA ARG A 66 -10.11 -6.85 7.86
C ARG A 66 -10.04 -7.52 6.47
N ILE A 67 -9.06 -7.15 5.65
CA ILE A 67 -8.86 -7.71 4.29
C ILE A 67 -7.75 -8.77 4.24
N LEU A 68 -6.92 -8.84 5.27
CA LEU A 68 -5.85 -9.82 5.46
C LEU A 68 -6.04 -10.57 6.77
#